data_AF-A0A820ELN2-F1
#
_entry.id   AF-A0A820ELN2-F1
#
_cell.length_a   1.000
_cell.length_b   1.000
_cell.length_c   1.000
_cell.angle_alpha   90.00
_cell.angle_beta   90.00
_cell.angle_gamma   90.00
#
_symmetry.space_group_name_H-M   'P 1'
#
loop_
_entity.id
_entity.type
_entity.pdbx_description
1 polymer ?
#
loop_
_entity_poly.entity_id
_entity_poly.type
_entity_poly.pdbx_seq_one_letter_code
_entity_poly.pdbx_strand_id
1 'polypeptide(L)'
;MVDYIADYLTNIRTRRVFPDVKPGYMRPMIAEEAPQHGEQWEDIFKDIDRVIMPGITHWQSPYMHAYFPALNSYPSLLGDMLANGLNQIGFTWASSPACTELEAVVMDWLAKMIGLPNDFLHSHADTTGGGVIQ
;
A
#
# COMPACT_ATOMS: atom_id res chain seq x y z
N MET A 1 15.28 -1.73 -4.79
CA MET A 1 14.03 -1.53 -3.99
C MET A 1 13.24 -2.82 -3.87
N VAL A 2 12.87 -3.48 -4.97
CA VAL A 2 12.16 -4.78 -4.92
C VAL A 2 12.90 -5.81 -4.07
N ASP A 3 14.20 -6.00 -4.30
CA ASP A 3 15.02 -6.94 -3.52
C ASP A 3 15.02 -6.60 -2.02
N TYR A 4 15.15 -5.32 -1.68
CA TYR A 4 15.09 -4.87 -0.29
C TYR A 4 13.76 -5.18 0.40
N ILE A 5 12.63 -4.96 -0.30
CA ILE A 5 11.30 -5.29 0.25
C ILE A 5 11.17 -6.81 0.41
N ALA A 6 11.64 -7.59 -0.57
CA ALA A 6 11.62 -9.05 -0.50
C ALA A 6 12.47 -9.57 0.67
N ASP A 7 13.69 -9.05 0.83
CA ASP A 7 14.59 -9.38 1.93
C ASP A 7 14.01 -8.97 3.28
N TYR A 8 13.40 -7.78 3.35
CA TYR A 8 12.71 -7.30 4.55
C TYR A 8 11.58 -8.24 4.96
N LEU A 9 10.67 -8.59 4.05
CA LEU A 9 9.54 -9.49 4.33
C LEU A 9 10.00 -10.91 4.68
N THR A 10 11.02 -11.42 3.98
CA THR A 10 11.61 -12.74 4.23
C THR A 10 12.20 -12.82 5.65
N ASN A 11 12.88 -11.76 6.08
CA ASN A 11 13.60 -11.74 7.33
C ASN A 11 12.86 -11.01 8.47
N ILE A 12 11.62 -10.55 8.26
CA ILE A 12 10.94 -9.67 9.23
C ILE A 12 10.80 -10.27 10.63
N ARG A 13 10.73 -11.60 10.72
CA ARG A 13 10.68 -12.35 12.00
C ARG A 13 11.89 -12.12 12.91
N THR A 14 13.02 -11.67 12.37
CA THR A 14 14.23 -11.39 13.17
C THR A 14 14.22 -9.99 13.76
N ARG A 15 13.30 -9.14 13.33
CA ARG A 15 13.20 -7.74 13.77
C ARG A 15 12.28 -7.62 14.99
N ARG A 16 12.60 -6.68 15.89
CA ARG A 16 11.78 -6.38 17.07
C ARG A 16 10.47 -5.75 16.64
N VAL A 17 9.33 -6.38 16.96
CA VAL A 17 7.99 -5.93 16.50
C VAL A 17 7.71 -4.46 16.84
N PHE A 18 7.92 -4.08 18.10
CA PHE A 18 7.69 -2.72 18.58
C PHE A 18 9.02 -2.00 18.81
N PRO A 19 9.21 -0.78 18.28
CA PRO A 19 10.50 -0.08 18.32
C PRO A 19 10.88 0.41 19.72
N ASP A 20 12.18 0.60 19.98
CA ASP A 20 12.72 1.05 21.29
C ASP A 20 13.12 2.53 21.27
N VAL A 21 12.19 3.39 20.86
CA VAL A 21 12.45 4.81 20.65
C VAL A 21 11.53 5.69 21.47
N LYS A 22 11.94 6.94 21.70
CA LYS A 22 11.13 7.95 22.40
C LYS A 22 10.59 8.98 21.41
N PRO A 23 9.46 9.66 21.73
CA PRO A 23 8.97 10.76 20.91
C PRO A 23 10.08 11.79 20.63
N GLY A 24 10.22 12.19 19.36
CA GLY A 24 11.26 13.13 18.92
C GLY A 24 12.60 12.51 18.50
N TYR A 25 12.81 11.19 18.64
CA TYR A 25 14.10 10.54 18.33
C TYR A 25 14.63 10.80 16.90
N MET A 26 13.73 10.99 15.92
CA MET A 26 14.09 11.13 14.52
C MET A 26 14.62 12.53 14.18
N ARG A 27 14.15 13.58 14.87
CA ARG A 27 14.50 14.97 14.57
C ARG A 27 16.02 15.25 14.56
N PRO A 28 16.84 14.76 15.51
CA PRO A 28 18.29 14.94 15.44
C PRO A 28 18.99 14.09 14.38
N MET A 29 18.29 13.20 13.66
CA MET A 29 18.87 12.30 12.66
C MET A 29 18.71 12.80 11.22
N ILE A 30 17.89 13.84 11.01
CA ILE A 30 17.56 14.44 9.71
C ILE A 30 17.88 15.94 9.72
N ALA A 31 18.06 16.52 8.54
CA ALA A 31 18.27 17.95 8.39
C ALA A 31 17.03 18.75 8.87
N GLU A 32 17.27 19.97 9.37
CA GLU A 32 16.19 20.86 9.82
C GLU A 32 15.38 21.45 8.64
N GLU A 33 16.02 21.58 7.48
CA GLU A 33 15.42 22.11 6.26
C GLU A 33 15.56 21.10 5.11
N ALA A 34 14.63 21.18 4.13
CA ALA A 34 14.68 20.35 2.94
C ALA A 34 15.90 20.72 2.07
N PRO A 35 16.58 19.74 1.45
CA PRO A 35 17.74 20.01 0.62
C PRO A 35 17.32 20.80 -0.65
N GLN A 36 18.10 21.82 -1.00
CA GLN A 36 17.87 22.62 -2.22
C GLN A 36 18.35 21.91 -3.50
N HIS A 37 19.15 20.86 -3.35
CA HIS A 37 19.71 20.07 -4.43
C HIS A 37 19.43 18.59 -4.19
N GLY A 38 19.31 17.82 -5.28
CA GLY A 38 19.10 16.38 -5.19
C GLY A 38 20.28 15.67 -4.52
N GLU A 39 19.98 14.59 -3.82
CA GLU A 39 20.97 13.71 -3.20
C GLU A 39 21.13 12.42 -4.02
N GLN A 40 22.26 11.76 -3.84
CA GLN A 40 22.49 10.47 -4.47
C GLN A 40 21.53 9.43 -3.88
N TRP A 41 20.98 8.58 -4.74
CA TRP A 41 20.02 7.55 -4.32
C TRP A 41 20.60 6.64 -3.23
N GLU A 42 21.88 6.31 -3.31
CA GLU A 42 22.56 5.45 -2.34
C GLU A 42 22.58 6.07 -0.94
N ASP A 43 22.62 7.39 -0.82
CA ASP A 43 22.64 8.08 0.46
C ASP A 43 21.22 8.17 1.05
N ILE A 44 20.22 8.48 0.21
CA ILE A 44 18.79 8.41 0.59
C ILE A 44 18.45 7.00 1.07
N PHE A 45 18.92 5.97 0.36
CA PHE A 45 18.62 4.59 0.69
C PHE A 45 19.26 4.14 2.01
N LYS A 46 20.49 4.56 2.31
CA LYS A 46 21.13 4.32 3.63
C LYS A 46 20.32 4.95 4.77
N ASP A 47 19.71 6.09 4.52
CA ASP A 47 18.89 6.78 5.52
C ASP A 47 17.58 6.03 5.85
N ILE A 48 17.06 5.21 4.95
CA ILE A 48 15.95 4.29 5.27
C ILE A 48 16.34 3.36 6.41
N ASP A 49 17.50 2.72 6.33
CA ASP A 49 17.97 1.80 7.37
C ASP A 49 18.43 2.52 8.64
N ARG A 50 19.09 3.67 8.51
CA ARG A 50 19.65 4.43 9.64
C ARG A 50 18.59 5.18 10.44
N VAL A 51 17.64 5.82 9.74
CA VAL A 51 16.70 6.79 10.34
C VAL A 51 15.31 6.17 10.51
N ILE A 52 14.81 5.49 9.48
CA ILE A 52 13.41 5.03 9.44
C ILE A 52 13.25 3.70 10.16
N MET A 53 14.03 2.69 9.77
CA MET A 53 13.88 1.31 10.26
C MET A 53 13.89 1.15 11.79
N PRO A 54 14.71 1.87 12.58
CA PRO A 54 14.72 1.74 14.04
C PRO A 54 13.39 2.13 14.73
N GLY A 55 12.56 2.94 14.07
CA GLY A 55 11.26 3.36 14.60
C GLY A 55 10.05 2.74 13.92
N ILE A 56 10.23 1.80 12.98
CA ILE A 56 9.12 1.10 12.37
C ILE A 56 8.54 0.10 13.38
N THR A 57 7.22 0.14 13.57
CA THR A 57 6.49 -0.99 14.13
C THR A 57 6.27 -2.00 13.00
N HIS A 58 6.81 -3.20 13.12
CA HIS A 58 6.80 -4.20 12.05
C HIS A 58 5.47 -4.95 11.97
N TRP A 59 4.45 -4.32 11.38
CA TRP A 59 3.10 -4.86 11.28
C TRP A 59 2.99 -6.19 10.53
N GLN A 60 3.90 -6.47 9.60
CA GLN A 60 3.96 -7.73 8.86
C GLN A 60 4.69 -8.85 9.64
N SER A 61 5.16 -8.57 10.86
CA SER A 61 5.85 -9.58 11.66
C SER A 61 4.88 -10.68 12.08
N PRO A 62 5.27 -11.96 12.04
CA PRO A 62 4.44 -13.06 12.54
C PRO A 62 4.16 -12.97 14.06
N TYR A 63 4.88 -12.09 14.78
CA TYR A 63 4.71 -11.84 16.21
C TYR A 63 3.91 -10.56 16.52
N MET A 64 3.39 -9.86 15.50
CA MET A 64 2.50 -8.71 15.70
C MET A 64 1.06 -9.18 15.87
N HIS A 65 0.53 -9.04 17.08
CA HIS A 65 -0.84 -9.45 17.43
C HIS A 65 -1.69 -8.33 18.03
N ALA A 66 -1.24 -7.08 17.92
CA ALA A 66 -2.02 -5.93 18.39
C ALA A 66 -2.99 -5.43 17.30
N TYR A 67 -4.12 -4.86 17.73
CA TYR A 67 -5.13 -4.24 16.87
C TYR A 67 -5.70 -5.21 15.81
N PHE A 68 -5.95 -4.71 14.60
CA PHE A 68 -6.30 -5.50 13.41
C PHE A 68 -5.09 -5.59 12.47
N PRO A 69 -4.89 -6.71 11.78
CA PRO A 69 -3.74 -6.90 10.91
C PRO A 69 -3.83 -5.97 9.69
N ALA A 70 -2.75 -5.25 9.42
CA ALA A 70 -2.56 -4.58 8.14
C ALA A 70 -2.07 -5.62 7.12
N LEU A 71 -2.96 -6.37 6.50
CA LEU A 71 -2.58 -7.48 5.62
C LEU A 71 -1.94 -6.99 4.32
N ASN A 72 -0.91 -7.69 3.85
CA ASN A 72 -0.33 -7.51 2.52
C ASN A 72 -0.15 -8.85 1.81
N SER A 73 0.12 -8.80 0.50
CA SER A 73 0.46 -9.97 -0.30
C SER A 73 1.42 -9.58 -1.43
N TYR A 74 2.18 -10.52 -1.99
CA TYR A 74 3.04 -10.21 -3.14
C TYR A 74 2.24 -9.71 -4.36
N PRO A 75 1.07 -10.30 -4.71
CA PRO A 75 0.25 -9.77 -5.80
C PRO A 75 -0.24 -8.33 -5.54
N SER A 76 -0.64 -7.99 -4.31
CA SER A 76 -1.08 -6.62 -4.00
C SER A 76 0.07 -5.61 -4.12
N LEU A 77 1.28 -5.97 -3.67
CA LEU A 77 2.47 -5.12 -3.81
C LEU A 77 2.82 -4.86 -5.29
N LEU A 78 2.73 -5.89 -6.14
CA LEU A 78 2.98 -5.74 -7.57
C LEU A 78 1.86 -4.94 -8.26
N GLY A 79 0.61 -5.12 -7.83
CA GLY A 79 -0.53 -4.32 -8.26
C GLY A 79 -0.32 -2.83 -7.97
N ASP A 80 0.06 -2.49 -6.75
CA ASP A 80 0.37 -1.11 -6.34
C ASP A 80 1.55 -0.54 -7.13
N MET A 81 2.61 -1.33 -7.35
CA MET A 81 3.76 -0.90 -8.15
C MET A 81 3.37 -0.60 -9.60
N LEU A 82 2.54 -1.45 -10.21
CA LEU A 82 2.04 -1.25 -11.57
C LEU A 82 1.11 -0.03 -11.65
N ALA A 83 0.17 0.11 -10.70
CA ALA A 83 -0.74 1.24 -10.64
C ALA A 83 0.01 2.57 -10.52
N ASN A 84 1.00 2.65 -9.63
CA ASN A 84 1.88 3.82 -9.49
C ASN A 84 2.72 4.08 -10.74
N GLY A 85 3.17 3.03 -11.43
CA GLY A 85 3.92 3.16 -12.69
C GLY A 85 3.07 3.71 -13.84
N LEU A 86 1.80 3.30 -13.92
CA LEU A 86 0.85 3.83 -14.92
C LEU A 86 0.38 5.25 -14.57
N ASN A 87 0.33 5.59 -13.28
CA ASN A 87 0.02 6.92 -12.75
C ASN A 87 -1.22 7.57 -13.41
N GLN A 88 -2.30 6.80 -13.56
CA GLN A 88 -3.54 7.24 -14.20
C GLN A 88 -4.42 8.01 -13.21
N ILE A 89 -5.23 8.95 -13.72
CA ILE A 89 -6.21 9.68 -12.92
C ILE A 89 -7.62 9.35 -13.43
N GLY A 90 -8.33 8.48 -12.70
CA GLY A 90 -9.62 7.91 -13.11
C GLY A 90 -10.86 8.62 -12.57
N PHE A 91 -10.90 9.96 -12.51
CA PHE A 91 -12.05 10.71 -11.98
C PHE A 91 -13.27 10.76 -12.93
N THR A 92 -13.10 10.31 -14.17
CA THR A 92 -14.21 10.05 -15.11
C THR A 92 -13.87 8.82 -15.95
N TRP A 93 -14.89 8.18 -16.53
CA TRP A 93 -14.67 7.13 -17.52
C TRP A 93 -13.75 7.57 -18.66
N ALA A 94 -13.91 8.81 -19.17
CA ALA A 94 -13.09 9.32 -20.26
C ALA A 94 -11.62 9.56 -19.87
N SER A 95 -11.32 9.80 -18.59
CA SER A 95 -9.95 10.03 -18.11
C SER A 95 -9.17 8.73 -17.90
N SER A 96 -9.86 7.62 -17.61
CA SER A 96 -9.28 6.28 -17.70
C SER A 96 -10.37 5.19 -17.81
N PRO A 97 -10.72 4.76 -19.04
CA PRO A 97 -11.74 3.74 -19.24
C PRO A 97 -11.39 2.42 -18.57
N ALA A 98 -10.11 2.01 -18.67
CA ALA A 98 -9.64 0.76 -18.08
C ALA A 98 -9.76 0.72 -16.55
N CYS A 99 -9.50 1.84 -15.85
CA CYS A 99 -9.72 1.91 -14.40
C CYS A 99 -11.19 1.69 -14.06
N THR A 100 -12.08 2.42 -14.75
CA THR A 100 -13.52 2.39 -14.47
C THR A 100 -14.13 1.02 -14.74
N GLU A 101 -13.83 0.44 -15.91
CA GLU A 101 -14.39 -0.86 -16.31
C GLU A 101 -13.85 -2.00 -15.44
N LEU A 102 -12.55 -1.99 -15.14
CA LEU A 102 -11.94 -3.04 -14.31
C LEU A 102 -12.43 -2.96 -12.86
N GLU A 103 -12.63 -1.77 -12.31
CA GLU A 103 -13.19 -1.59 -10.97
C GLU A 103 -14.59 -2.20 -10.87
N ALA A 104 -15.48 -1.89 -11.82
CA ALA A 104 -16.84 -2.45 -11.83
C ALA A 104 -16.83 -4.00 -11.90
N VAL A 105 -15.96 -4.57 -12.73
CA VAL A 105 -15.83 -6.03 -12.86
C VAL A 105 -15.30 -6.67 -11.57
N VAL A 106 -14.27 -6.10 -10.95
CA VAL A 106 -13.66 -6.66 -9.73
C VAL A 106 -14.60 -6.49 -8.53
N MET A 107 -15.35 -5.40 -8.45
CA MET A 107 -16.38 -5.21 -7.42
C MET A 107 -17.52 -6.21 -7.56
N ASP A 108 -17.94 -6.52 -8.79
CA ASP A 108 -18.89 -7.61 -9.04
C ASP A 108 -18.34 -8.97 -8.59
N TRP A 109 -17.06 -9.25 -8.83
CA TRP A 109 -16.42 -10.48 -8.34
C TRP A 109 -16.45 -10.52 -6.81
N LEU A 110 -16.11 -9.42 -6.14
CA LEU A 110 -16.14 -9.34 -4.68
C LEU A 110 -17.55 -9.56 -4.13
N ALA A 111 -18.55 -8.83 -4.65
CA ALA A 111 -19.94 -8.95 -4.23
C ALA A 111 -20.45 -10.40 -4.36
N LYS A 112 -20.12 -11.08 -5.47
CA LYS A 112 -20.44 -12.50 -5.68
C LYS A 112 -19.71 -13.40 -4.67
N MET A 113 -18.43 -13.15 -4.39
CA MET A 113 -17.63 -13.94 -3.44
C MET A 113 -18.18 -13.89 -2.00
N ILE A 114 -18.73 -12.74 -1.59
CA ILE A 114 -19.33 -12.58 -0.25
C ILE A 114 -20.84 -12.84 -0.22
N GLY A 115 -21.43 -13.28 -1.35
CA GLY A 115 -22.84 -13.69 -1.43
C GLY A 115 -23.85 -12.54 -1.36
N LEU A 116 -23.50 -11.34 -1.86
CA LEU A 116 -24.46 -10.24 -1.93
C LEU A 116 -25.57 -10.51 -2.97
N PRO A 117 -26.79 -9.99 -2.74
CA PRO A 117 -27.87 -10.01 -3.73
C PRO A 117 -27.49 -9.34 -5.06
N ASN A 118 -28.17 -9.72 -6.13
CA ASN A 118 -27.94 -9.17 -7.47
C ASN A 118 -28.15 -7.65 -7.56
N ASP A 119 -28.96 -7.07 -6.66
CA ASP A 119 -29.18 -5.62 -6.53
C ASP A 119 -27.88 -4.83 -6.26
N PHE A 120 -26.82 -5.51 -5.77
CA PHE A 120 -25.51 -4.89 -5.51
C PHE A 120 -24.53 -5.01 -6.68
N LEU A 121 -24.86 -5.74 -7.75
CA LEU A 121 -23.97 -5.94 -8.90
C LEU A 121 -24.15 -4.84 -9.94
N HIS A 122 -23.08 -4.47 -10.63
CA HIS A 122 -23.08 -3.58 -11.80
C HIS A 122 -23.56 -4.27 -13.08
N SER A 123 -23.31 -5.59 -13.22
CA SER A 123 -23.54 -6.31 -14.48
C SER A 123 -25.00 -6.73 -14.74
N HIS A 124 -25.92 -6.54 -13.79
CA HIS A 124 -27.28 -7.06 -13.94
C HIS A 124 -28.19 -6.06 -14.65
N ALA A 125 -28.86 -6.45 -15.73
CA ALA A 125 -29.64 -5.53 -16.57
C ALA A 125 -30.79 -4.79 -15.83
N ASP A 126 -31.35 -5.43 -14.80
CA ASP A 126 -32.48 -4.89 -14.02
C ASP A 126 -32.05 -4.13 -12.76
N THR A 127 -30.74 -3.98 -12.51
CA THR A 127 -30.24 -3.28 -11.32
C THR A 127 -30.11 -1.78 -11.58
N THR A 128 -30.51 -0.97 -10.60
CA THR A 128 -30.12 0.44 -10.51
C THR A 128 -28.97 0.64 -9.51
N GLY A 129 -28.42 -0.47 -8.99
CA GLY A 129 -27.34 -0.53 -8.00
C GLY A 129 -25.95 -0.68 -8.62
N GLY A 130 -25.00 -1.18 -7.83
CA GLY A 130 -23.56 -1.17 -8.12
C GLY A 130 -22.75 -0.21 -7.24
N GLY A 131 -23.43 0.70 -6.53
CA GLY A 131 -22.74 1.69 -5.69
C GLY A 131 -22.09 2.81 -6.52
N VAL A 132 -21.35 3.67 -5.83
CA VAL A 132 -20.65 4.80 -6.45
C VAL A 132 -19.31 4.30 -6.96
N ILE A 133 -19.15 4.24 -8.29
CA ILE A 133 -17.84 4.26 -8.94
C ILE A 133 -17.33 5.70 -8.81
N GLN A 134 -16.04 5.88 -8.49
CA GLN A 134 -15.45 7.20 -8.25
C GLN A 134 -15.72 8.22 -9.36
#